data_AF-A0A5E7QAQ3-F1
#
_entry.id   AF-A0A5E7QAQ3-F1
#
_cell.length_a   1.000
_cell.length_b   1.000
_cell.length_c   1.000
_cell.angle_alpha   90.00
_cell.angle_beta   90.00
_cell.angle_gamma   90.00
#
_symmetry.space_group_name_H-M   'P 1'
#
loop_
_entity.id
_entity.type
_entity.pdbx_description
1 polymer ?
#
loop_
_entity_poly.entity_id
_entity_poly.type
_entity_poly.pdbx_seq_one_letter_code
_entity_poly.pdbx_strand_id
1 'polypeptide(L)'
;MKKFCCVLLALLPLTAMAYPIDVKKDLNGMKIDYQTYDTDNDIGSIQVANYGDVDASCKVVFINGPEAPRTRKIDVPAGKHKNATAKFTRSIIKLRIELTCTPK
;
A
#
# COMPACT_ATOMS: atom_id res chain seq x y z
N MET A 1 23.27 -40.65 -2.24
CA MET A 1 21.80 -40.40 -2.34
C MET A 1 21.31 -39.11 -1.66
N LYS A 2 22.18 -38.21 -1.14
CA LYS A 2 21.75 -36.96 -0.46
C LYS A 2 21.70 -35.69 -1.35
N LYS A 3 22.36 -35.68 -2.53
CA LYS A 3 22.48 -34.46 -3.37
C LYS A 3 21.27 -34.17 -4.27
N PHE A 4 20.44 -35.17 -4.57
CA PHE A 4 19.23 -34.98 -5.39
C PHE A 4 18.06 -34.35 -4.62
N CYS A 5 18.08 -34.40 -3.29
CA CYS A 5 16.99 -33.89 -2.46
C CYS A 5 16.89 -32.35 -2.50
N CYS A 6 18.02 -31.64 -2.60
CA CYS A 6 18.02 -30.17 -2.63
C CYS A 6 17.50 -29.60 -3.97
N VAL A 7 17.65 -30.33 -5.08
CA VAL A 7 17.13 -29.90 -6.40
C VAL A 7 15.60 -29.90 -6.40
N LEU A 8 14.97 -30.84 -5.67
CA LEU A 8 13.52 -30.93 -5.57
C LEU A 8 12.89 -29.76 -4.80
N LEU A 9 13.57 -29.27 -3.76
CA LEU A 9 13.13 -28.13 -2.96
C LEU A 9 13.16 -26.81 -3.75
N ALA A 10 14.05 -26.67 -4.73
CA ALA A 10 14.11 -25.50 -5.61
C ALA A 10 12.96 -25.42 -6.62
N LEU A 11 12.22 -26.53 -6.83
CA LEU A 11 11.10 -26.62 -7.76
C LEU A 11 9.74 -26.39 -7.08
N LEU A 12 9.70 -26.23 -5.75
CA LEU A 12 8.46 -25.90 -5.06
C LEU A 12 8.10 -24.43 -5.35
N PRO A 13 6.89 -24.16 -5.87
CA PRO A 13 6.46 -22.79 -6.06
C PRO A 13 6.33 -22.12 -4.69
N LEU A 14 7.13 -21.08 -4.47
CA LEU A 14 6.98 -20.17 -3.34
C LEU A 14 5.74 -19.31 -3.61
N THR A 15 4.57 -19.81 -3.24
CA THR A 15 3.32 -19.05 -3.35
C THR A 15 3.29 -17.98 -2.26
N ALA A 16 3.67 -16.74 -2.61
CA ALA A 16 3.41 -15.58 -1.77
C ALA A 16 1.93 -15.20 -1.90
N MET A 17 1.15 -15.47 -0.86
CA MET A 17 -0.28 -15.17 -0.82
C MET A 17 -0.50 -13.75 -0.31
N ALA A 18 -0.24 -12.77 -1.16
CA ALA A 18 -0.59 -11.37 -0.90
C ALA A 18 -2.07 -11.12 -1.26
N TYR A 19 -2.79 -10.37 -0.44
CA TYR A 19 -4.13 -9.93 -0.83
C TYR A 19 -4.04 -8.86 -1.94
N PRO A 20 -4.96 -8.85 -2.90
CA PRO A 20 -4.98 -7.83 -3.95
C PRO A 20 -5.26 -6.43 -3.37
N ILE A 21 -4.54 -5.43 -3.88
CA ILE A 21 -4.68 -4.02 -3.49
C ILE A 21 -5.03 -3.20 -4.73
N ASP A 22 -6.18 -2.53 -4.71
CA ASP A 22 -6.58 -1.57 -5.74
C ASP A 22 -6.40 -0.14 -5.21
N VAL A 23 -5.70 0.71 -5.96
CA VAL A 23 -5.54 2.12 -5.60
C VAL A 23 -6.24 3.01 -6.61
N LYS A 24 -7.24 3.77 -6.13
CA LYS A 24 -7.85 4.87 -6.88
C LYS A 24 -7.14 6.16 -6.50
N LYS A 25 -6.62 6.88 -7.50
CA LYS A 25 -5.83 8.10 -7.29
C LYS A 25 -6.52 9.33 -7.86
N ASP A 26 -6.48 10.41 -7.08
CA ASP A 26 -6.84 11.76 -7.50
C ASP A 26 -5.75 12.73 -7.03
N LEU A 27 -4.83 13.06 -7.94
CA LEU A 27 -3.55 13.70 -7.59
C LEU A 27 -3.48 15.16 -8.02
N ASN A 28 -4.55 15.75 -8.57
CA ASN A 28 -4.57 17.16 -9.00
C ASN A 28 -3.37 17.57 -9.90
N GLY A 29 -2.91 16.68 -10.77
CA GLY A 29 -1.76 16.91 -11.66
C GLY A 29 -0.39 16.91 -10.96
N MET A 30 -0.33 16.60 -9.66
CA MET A 30 0.92 16.52 -8.92
C MET A 30 1.77 15.31 -9.33
N LYS A 31 3.09 15.45 -9.20
CA LYS A 31 4.07 14.37 -9.40
C LYS A 31 4.15 13.45 -8.17
N ILE A 32 3.04 12.83 -7.82
CA ILE A 32 2.95 11.87 -6.71
C ILE A 32 3.00 10.45 -7.26
N ASP A 33 3.80 9.60 -6.63
CA ASP A 33 3.78 8.16 -6.82
C ASP A 33 3.45 7.45 -5.50
N TYR A 34 3.14 6.16 -5.59
CA TYR A 34 2.84 5.35 -4.42
C TYR A 34 3.29 3.90 -4.56
N GLN A 35 3.55 3.29 -3.42
CA GLN A 35 3.80 1.86 -3.31
C GLN A 35 2.94 1.28 -2.18
N THR A 36 2.27 0.17 -2.44
CA THR A 36 1.44 -0.53 -1.44
C THR A 36 2.12 -1.78 -0.95
N TYR A 37 1.84 -2.16 0.29
CA TYR A 37 2.41 -3.36 0.91
C TYR A 37 1.33 -4.09 1.72
N ASP A 38 1.37 -5.41 1.67
CA ASP A 38 0.58 -6.32 2.49
C ASP A 38 1.34 -6.64 3.79
N THR A 39 1.42 -5.65 4.68
CA THR A 39 2.23 -5.76 5.91
C THR A 39 1.81 -6.90 6.82
N ASP A 40 0.51 -7.14 6.94
CA ASP A 40 -0.08 -8.28 7.65
C ASP A 40 -1.47 -8.53 7.08
N ASN A 41 -2.08 -9.66 7.41
CA ASN A 41 -3.39 -10.05 6.92
C ASN A 41 -4.51 -9.06 7.29
N ASP A 42 -4.34 -8.21 8.31
CA ASP A 42 -5.31 -7.21 8.77
C ASP A 42 -4.76 -5.77 8.72
N ILE A 43 -3.58 -5.55 8.12
CA ILE A 43 -2.94 -4.23 8.01
C ILE A 43 -2.72 -3.85 6.56
N GLY A 44 -3.37 -2.76 6.13
CA GLY A 44 -3.11 -2.11 4.85
C GLY A 44 -2.06 -1.00 4.98
N SER A 45 -1.09 -0.98 4.06
CA SER A 45 0.00 -0.01 4.06
C SER A 45 0.22 0.61 2.68
N ILE A 46 0.53 1.91 2.68
CA ILE A 46 0.93 2.66 1.48
C ILE A 46 2.05 3.64 1.81
N GLN A 47 3.08 3.66 0.98
CA GLN A 47 4.05 4.74 0.89
C GLN A 47 3.62 5.70 -0.22
N VAL A 48 3.63 6.99 0.08
CA VAL A 48 3.33 8.06 -0.88
C VAL A 48 4.59 8.88 -1.05
N ALA A 49 5.08 8.98 -2.28
CA ALA A 49 6.29 9.73 -2.64
C ALA A 49 5.92 10.96 -3.45
N ASN A 50 6.51 12.11 -3.09
CA ASN A 50 6.33 13.37 -3.80
C ASN A 50 7.59 13.71 -4.58
N TYR A 51 7.51 13.60 -5.91
CA TYR A 51 8.56 13.97 -6.86
C TYR A 51 8.36 15.38 -7.45
N GLY A 52 7.43 16.15 -6.91
CA GLY A 52 7.22 17.55 -7.26
C GLY A 52 8.07 18.50 -6.44
N ASP A 53 7.96 19.77 -6.79
CA ASP A 53 8.71 20.87 -6.16
C ASP A 53 7.90 21.59 -5.07
N VAL A 54 6.65 21.16 -4.83
CA VAL A 54 5.72 21.73 -3.84
C VAL A 54 5.29 20.64 -2.88
N ASP A 55 5.14 20.99 -1.60
CA ASP A 55 4.61 20.11 -0.57
C ASP A 55 3.19 19.65 -0.89
N ALA A 56 2.87 18.40 -0.54
CA ALA A 56 1.56 17.81 -0.76
C ALA A 56 0.85 17.55 0.57
N SER A 57 -0.45 17.85 0.64
CA SER A 57 -1.32 17.31 1.68
C SER A 57 -2.15 16.17 1.08
N CYS A 58 -1.98 14.96 1.59
CA CYS A 58 -2.60 13.76 1.07
C CYS A 58 -3.57 13.14 2.08
N LYS A 59 -4.73 12.74 1.58
CA LYS A 59 -5.75 11.95 2.28
C LYS A 59 -5.75 10.54 1.70
N VAL A 60 -5.52 9.56 2.58
CA VAL A 60 -5.51 8.14 2.27
C VAL A 60 -6.70 7.48 2.96
N VAL A 61 -7.61 6.88 2.21
CA VAL A 61 -8.77 6.15 2.74
C VAL A 61 -8.59 4.67 2.46
N PHE A 62 -8.44 3.87 3.50
CA PHE A 62 -8.33 2.41 3.43
C PHE A 62 -9.71 1.77 3.64
N ILE A 63 -10.09 0.85 2.75
CA ILE A 63 -11.41 0.21 2.74
C ILE A 63 -11.23 -1.32 2.69
N ASN A 64 -11.67 -2.00 3.75
CA ASN A 64 -11.70 -3.46 3.85
C ASN A 64 -13.15 -3.98 3.90
N GLY A 65 -13.73 -4.31 2.75
CA GLY A 65 -15.06 -4.92 2.66
C GLY A 65 -16.15 -4.14 3.44
N PRO A 66 -16.98 -4.80 4.27
CA PRO A 66 -18.04 -4.16 5.04
C PRO A 66 -17.54 -3.42 6.29
N GLU A 67 -16.25 -3.43 6.60
CA GLU A 67 -15.71 -2.62 7.71
C GLU A 67 -15.74 -1.13 7.38
N ALA A 68 -15.93 -0.30 8.42
CA ALA A 68 -15.88 1.14 8.27
C ALA A 68 -14.50 1.60 7.72
N PRO A 69 -14.47 2.47 6.70
CA PRO A 69 -13.21 2.96 6.15
C PRO A 69 -12.32 3.67 7.17
N ARG A 70 -11.01 3.54 7.01
CA ARG A 70 -10.01 4.20 7.86
C ARG A 70 -9.33 5.30 7.07
N THR A 71 -9.41 6.54 7.54
CA THR A 71 -8.77 7.68 6.86
C THR A 71 -7.48 8.09 7.59
N ARG A 72 -6.41 8.31 6.83
CA ARG A 72 -5.16 8.92 7.29
C ARG A 72 -4.89 10.18 6.48
N LYS A 73 -4.47 11.24 7.15
CA LYS A 73 -3.94 12.44 6.50
C LYS A 73 -2.44 12.49 6.71
N ILE A 74 -1.70 12.69 5.64
CA ILE A 74 -0.24 12.80 5.66
C ILE A 74 0.18 14.00 4.82
N ASP A 75 1.09 14.80 5.36
CA ASP A 75 1.77 15.82 4.58
C ASP A 75 3.09 15.24 4.06
N VAL A 76 3.28 15.27 2.74
CA VAL A 76 4.43 14.72 2.03
C VAL A 76 5.25 15.88 1.45
N PRO A 77 6.36 16.27 2.09
CA PRO A 77 7.20 17.35 1.58
C PRO A 77 7.74 17.07 0.18
N ALA A 78 8.05 18.13 -0.57
CA ALA A 78 8.69 18.03 -1.88
C ALA A 78 9.96 17.16 -1.83
N GLY A 79 10.11 16.24 -2.79
CA GLY A 79 11.25 15.31 -2.87
C GLY A 79 11.32 14.26 -1.76
N LYS A 80 10.28 14.10 -0.93
CA LYS A 80 10.22 13.14 0.19
C LYS A 80 9.09 12.14 0.02
N HIS A 81 9.07 11.13 0.88
CA HIS A 81 7.99 10.16 0.98
C HIS A 81 7.48 10.04 2.43
N LYS A 82 6.24 9.58 2.60
CA LYS A 82 5.68 9.18 3.89
C LYS A 82 4.84 7.92 3.77
N ASN A 83 4.81 7.16 4.87
CA ASN A 83 3.99 5.98 4.98
C ASN A 83 2.68 6.29 5.72
N ALA A 84 1.60 5.65 5.30
CA ALA A 84 0.34 5.58 6.01
C ALA A 84 -0.09 4.11 6.15
N THR A 85 -0.64 3.78 7.31
CA THR A 85 -1.16 2.44 7.58
C THR A 85 -2.52 2.49 8.28
N ALA A 86 -3.28 1.42 8.10
CA ALA A 86 -4.53 1.18 8.80
C ALA A 86 -4.63 -0.29 9.20
N LYS A 87 -4.89 -0.53 10.49
CA LYS A 87 -5.23 -1.85 11.02
C LYS A 87 -6.76 -2.01 11.05
N PHE A 88 -7.21 -3.16 10.57
CA PHE A 88 -8.61 -3.58 10.55
C PHE A 88 -8.87 -4.61 11.65
N THR A 89 -10.15 -4.91 11.88
CA THR A 89 -10.54 -5.95 12.84
C THR A 89 -10.67 -7.32 12.18
N ARG A 90 -10.91 -7.37 10.87
CA ARG A 90 -10.98 -8.60 10.09
C ARG A 90 -9.81 -8.67 9.12
N SER A 91 -9.46 -9.88 8.71
CA SER A 91 -8.50 -10.09 7.64
C SER A 91 -8.98 -9.45 6.34
N ILE A 92 -8.02 -8.92 5.58
CA ILE A 92 -8.20 -8.28 4.30
C ILE A 92 -8.22 -9.36 3.21
N ILE A 93 -9.35 -9.45 2.52
CA ILE A 93 -9.48 -10.30 1.33
C ILE A 93 -9.11 -9.49 0.08
N LYS A 94 -9.47 -8.20 0.07
CA LYS A 94 -9.13 -7.23 -0.97
C LYS A 94 -9.10 -5.84 -0.36
N LEU A 95 -7.97 -5.16 -0.48
CA LEU A 95 -7.81 -3.79 0.01
C LEU A 95 -8.14 -2.81 -1.11
N ARG A 96 -8.97 -1.80 -0.82
CA ARG A 96 -9.10 -0.63 -1.69
C ARG A 96 -8.54 0.58 -0.96
N ILE A 97 -7.74 1.37 -1.68
CA ILE A 97 -7.17 2.61 -1.17
C ILE A 97 -7.61 3.76 -2.08
N GLU A 98 -8.18 4.79 -1.50
CA GLU A 98 -8.37 6.07 -2.18
C GLU A 98 -7.28 7.04 -1.74
N LEU A 99 -6.45 7.46 -2.69
CA LEU A 99 -5.38 8.43 -2.49
C LEU A 99 -5.77 9.75 -3.16
N THR A 100 -6.03 10.78 -2.35
CA THR A 100 -6.25 12.14 -2.83
C THR A 100 -5.12 13.03 -2.34
N CYS A 101 -4.46 13.78 -3.23
CA CYS A 101 -3.42 14.73 -2.84
C CYS A 101 -3.71 16.11 -3.43
N THR A 102 -3.49 17.15 -2.64
CA THR A 102 -3.58 18.56 -3.06
C THR A 102 -2.26 19.27 -2.75
N PRO A 103 -1.87 20.29 -3.54
CA PRO A 103 -0.77 21.16 -3.17
C PRO A 103 -1.07 21.83 -1.83
N LYS A 104 -0.04 21.99 -1.01
CA LYS A 104 -0.12 22.63 0.30
C LYS A 104 0.21 24.12 0.23
#